data_AF-A0A9J7DZA7-F1
#
_entry.id   AF-A0A9J7DZA7-F1
#
_cell.length_a   1.000
_cell.length_b   1.000
_cell.length_c   1.000
_cell.angle_alpha   90.00
_cell.angle_beta   90.00
_cell.angle_gamma   90.00
#
_symmetry.space_group_name_H-M   'P 1'
#
loop_
_entity.id
_entity.type
_entity.pdbx_description
1 polymer ?
#
loop_
_entity_poly.entity_id
_entity_poly.type
_entity_poly.pdbx_seq_one_letter_code
_entity_poly.pdbx_strand_id
1 'polypeptide(L)'
;MTPKGSFENQYEDYSAEVASNIINESRDGAALDYIDIDKLKGRKISFLCGDAGPLAIAAVISYKLGAKHIEHKLPDYNTLALRLMSLISLINESPDELLYGKSGYLYALLFVNKHISVKEIIPANHIIKVIDSILMAGKCYSIATKSKSPLLWNWHDKVYFGAAHGMAGILYMLLQARSYINIKEIRNYIKPTLDWLMNQRFQSGNFPSSLGSTSGDKLVQWCHGAPGFVALCILAHHVKIRIVFDEEKYMKIAQQCGDVVWQRGLSTKGYSICHGVSGNAYAFLQLYQATMKPEYLHRACCFMEWCAVARLGTELHHPDRPASLFEGLIGRLYLAEEMSHVLEAKFPAFTL
;
A
#
# COMPACT_ATOMS: atom_id res chain seq x y z
N MET A 1 -7.52 23.08 -44.21
CA MET A 1 -8.18 21.95 -43.52
C MET A 1 -7.25 21.50 -42.40
N THR A 2 -7.48 21.97 -41.19
CA THR A 2 -6.80 21.48 -39.97
C THR A 2 -7.42 20.14 -39.55
N PRO A 3 -6.64 19.16 -39.07
CA PRO A 3 -7.20 17.88 -38.66
C PRO A 3 -8.06 18.07 -37.40
N LYS A 4 -9.27 17.51 -37.41
CA LYS A 4 -10.11 17.38 -36.22
C LYS A 4 -9.36 16.54 -35.18
N GLY A 5 -8.97 17.16 -34.06
CA GLY A 5 -8.43 16.44 -32.90
C GLY A 5 -7.29 17.12 -32.13
N SER A 6 -6.83 18.32 -32.48
CA SER A 6 -5.86 19.03 -31.64
C SER A 6 -6.54 19.62 -30.40
N PHE A 7 -6.23 19.07 -29.23
CA PHE A 7 -6.57 19.66 -27.94
C PHE A 7 -5.62 20.84 -27.73
N GLU A 8 -6.07 22.07 -27.97
CA GLU A 8 -5.32 23.28 -27.60
C GLU A 8 -5.57 23.53 -26.11
N ASN A 9 -4.51 23.41 -25.29
CA ASN A 9 -4.57 23.78 -23.88
C ASN A 9 -4.72 25.31 -23.79
N GLN A 10 -5.88 25.78 -23.33
CA GLN A 10 -6.20 27.22 -23.23
C GLN A 10 -5.69 27.86 -21.92
N TYR A 11 -4.93 27.13 -21.11
CA TYR A 11 -4.28 27.64 -19.91
C TYR A 11 -2.77 27.77 -20.18
N GLU A 12 -2.28 29.01 -20.29
CA GLU A 12 -0.85 29.32 -20.52
C GLU A 12 0.08 28.78 -19.40
N ASP A 13 -0.47 28.38 -18.26
CA ASP A 13 0.28 27.93 -17.08
C ASP A 13 0.62 26.44 -17.06
N TYR A 14 0.10 25.64 -18.01
CA TYR A 14 0.32 24.18 -18.04
C TYR A 14 0.92 23.72 -19.38
N SER A 15 2.23 23.91 -19.55
CA SER A 15 2.96 23.18 -20.59
C SER A 15 3.31 21.76 -20.09
N ALA A 16 3.35 20.78 -20.99
CA ALA A 16 3.77 19.43 -20.65
C ALA A 16 5.22 19.38 -20.10
N GLU A 17 6.06 20.36 -20.47
CA GLU A 17 7.41 20.55 -19.91
C GLU A 17 7.40 21.03 -18.45
N VAL A 18 6.43 21.87 -18.05
CA VAL A 18 6.27 22.29 -16.65
C VAL A 18 5.78 21.12 -15.78
N ALA A 19 4.87 20.29 -16.31
CA ALA A 19 4.40 19.09 -15.60
C ALA A 19 5.52 18.06 -15.38
N SER A 20 6.44 17.88 -16.35
CA SER A 20 7.61 17.02 -16.17
C SER A 20 8.59 17.53 -15.10
N ASN A 21 8.66 18.85 -14.90
CA ASN A 21 9.56 19.47 -13.91
C ASN A 21 8.98 19.47 -12.48
N ILE A 22 7.67 19.42 -12.31
CA ILE A 22 7.03 19.42 -10.98
C ILE A 22 7.07 18.03 -10.33
N ILE A 23 7.08 16.96 -11.12
CA ILE A 23 6.76 15.61 -10.62
C ILE A 23 8.00 14.70 -10.57
N ASN A 24 9.12 15.07 -11.19
CA ASN A 24 10.34 14.28 -11.12
C ASN A 24 11.61 15.13 -10.94
N GLU A 25 12.44 14.68 -9.99
CA GLU A 25 13.82 15.11 -9.73
C GLU A 25 14.08 16.53 -9.20
N SER A 26 13.08 17.40 -9.10
CA SER A 26 13.34 18.75 -8.58
C SER A 26 13.81 18.69 -7.11
N ARG A 27 15.09 19.00 -6.89
CA ARG A 27 15.69 19.24 -5.57
C ARG A 27 15.50 20.70 -5.16
N ASP A 28 14.35 21.26 -5.55
CA ASP A 28 13.97 22.66 -5.35
C ASP A 28 13.32 22.90 -3.99
N GLY A 29 12.93 21.82 -3.31
CA GLY A 29 12.36 21.86 -1.96
C GLY A 29 10.86 22.16 -1.92
N ALA A 30 10.14 22.20 -3.05
CA ALA A 30 8.70 22.51 -3.09
C ALA A 30 7.85 21.56 -2.22
N ALA A 31 8.26 20.29 -2.09
CA ALA A 31 7.59 19.32 -1.23
C ALA A 31 7.59 19.71 0.27
N LEU A 32 8.50 20.58 0.71
CA LEU A 32 8.65 20.97 2.11
C LEU A 32 7.55 21.92 2.59
N ASP A 33 6.95 22.69 1.70
CA ASP A 33 5.82 23.57 2.03
C ASP A 33 4.59 22.77 2.51
N TYR A 34 4.57 21.46 2.25
CA TYR A 34 3.48 20.56 2.57
C TYR A 34 3.79 19.59 3.72
N ILE A 35 4.98 19.67 4.33
CA ILE A 35 5.40 18.80 5.43
C ILE A 35 5.52 19.59 6.72
N ASP A 36 4.58 19.36 7.64
CA ASP A 36 4.58 19.96 8.98
C ASP A 36 4.95 18.92 10.04
N ILE A 37 6.25 18.79 10.30
CA ILE A 37 6.80 17.87 11.31
C ILE A 37 6.78 18.45 12.73
N ASP A 38 6.47 19.74 12.90
CA ASP A 38 6.47 20.40 14.21
C ASP A 38 5.14 20.21 14.94
N LYS A 39 4.05 19.95 14.21
CA LYS A 39 2.72 19.64 14.77
C LYS A 39 2.49 18.16 15.09
N LEU A 40 3.49 17.31 14.94
CA LEU A 40 3.41 15.89 15.27
C LEU A 40 3.17 15.70 16.77
N LYS A 41 2.23 14.81 17.12
CA LYS A 41 1.71 14.69 18.50
C LYS A 41 2.28 13.50 19.27
N GLY A 42 3.01 12.61 18.61
CA GLY A 42 3.52 11.36 19.16
C GLY A 42 2.42 10.39 19.59
N ARG A 43 1.27 10.36 18.89
CA ARG A 43 0.09 9.56 19.32
C ARG A 43 -0.32 8.43 18.37
N LYS A 44 0.16 8.44 17.12
CA LYS A 44 -0.22 7.47 16.10
C LYS A 44 1.03 6.99 15.38
N ILE A 45 1.20 5.68 15.29
CA ILE A 45 2.48 5.06 14.92
C ILE A 45 2.66 4.82 13.41
N SER A 46 1.59 4.77 12.64
CA SER A 46 1.61 4.26 11.26
C SER A 46 2.01 5.32 10.22
N PHE A 47 2.43 4.86 9.02
CA PHE A 47 2.75 5.74 7.90
C PHE A 47 1.53 6.52 7.37
N LEU A 48 0.40 5.84 7.18
CA LEU A 48 -0.76 6.43 6.50
C LEU A 48 -1.57 7.39 7.36
N CYS A 49 -1.73 7.08 8.65
CA CYS A 49 -2.60 7.84 9.55
C CYS A 49 -1.89 8.31 10.81
N GLY A 50 -0.56 8.28 10.85
CA GLY A 50 0.23 8.65 12.03
C GLY A 50 1.51 9.39 11.71
N ASP A 51 2.31 9.60 12.76
CA ASP A 51 3.48 10.47 12.73
C ASP A 51 4.65 9.85 11.94
N ALA A 52 4.62 8.53 11.73
CA ALA A 52 5.66 7.85 10.96
C ALA A 52 5.67 8.26 9.48
N GLY A 53 4.52 8.65 8.91
CA GLY A 53 4.43 9.08 7.52
C GLY A 53 5.23 10.35 7.26
N PRO A 54 4.85 11.48 7.89
CA PRO A 54 5.58 12.73 7.76
C PRO A 54 7.07 12.59 8.12
N LEU A 55 7.41 11.85 9.18
CA LEU A 55 8.81 11.63 9.56
C LEU A 55 9.60 10.84 8.52
N ALA A 56 9.04 9.76 7.96
CA ALA A 56 9.71 8.94 6.96
C ALA A 56 9.89 9.70 5.63
N ILE A 57 8.86 10.43 5.18
CA ILE A 57 8.93 11.26 3.98
C ILE A 57 9.95 12.39 4.17
N ALA A 58 9.89 13.10 5.30
CA ALA A 58 10.84 14.16 5.64
C ALA A 58 12.29 13.65 5.67
N ALA A 59 12.53 12.46 6.25
CA ALA A 59 13.88 11.87 6.30
C ALA A 59 14.43 11.61 4.89
N VAL A 60 13.61 11.08 3.99
CA VAL A 60 14.01 10.82 2.60
C VAL A 60 14.25 12.13 1.83
N ILE A 61 13.41 13.15 2.02
CA ILE A 61 13.60 14.45 1.39
C ILE A 61 14.88 15.12 1.91
N SER A 62 15.09 15.15 3.23
CA SER A 62 16.30 15.67 3.86
C SER A 62 17.56 15.01 3.30
N TYR A 63 17.55 13.68 3.17
CA TYR A 63 18.64 12.93 2.56
C TYR A 63 18.89 13.31 1.09
N LYS A 64 17.83 13.41 0.28
CA LYS A 64 17.93 13.78 -1.15
C LYS A 64 18.38 15.22 -1.38
N LEU A 65 18.05 16.14 -0.48
CA LEU A 65 18.48 17.54 -0.52
C LEU A 65 19.95 17.72 -0.14
N GLY A 66 20.53 16.80 0.62
CA GLY A 66 21.89 16.95 1.14
C GLY A 66 22.01 18.23 1.96
N ALA A 67 23.06 19.02 1.75
CA ALA A 67 23.29 20.27 2.52
C ALA A 67 22.15 21.30 2.40
N LYS A 68 21.32 21.25 1.34
CA LYS A 68 20.21 22.18 1.13
C LYS A 68 19.09 22.06 2.17
N HIS A 69 19.02 20.97 2.94
CA HIS A 69 18.03 20.83 4.02
C HIS A 69 18.07 22.02 5.02
N ILE A 70 19.26 22.62 5.22
CA ILE A 70 19.48 23.76 6.12
C ILE A 70 18.73 25.01 5.63
N GLU A 71 18.78 25.29 4.32
CA GLU A 71 18.12 26.45 3.70
C GLU A 71 16.61 26.39 3.89
N HIS A 72 16.06 25.17 3.86
CA HIS A 72 14.64 24.93 4.09
C HIS A 72 14.28 24.63 5.54
N LYS A 73 15.20 24.84 6.50
CA LYS A 73 15.00 24.62 7.94
C LYS A 73 14.51 23.21 8.31
N LEU A 74 14.78 22.23 7.46
CA LEU A 74 14.44 20.84 7.72
C LEU A 74 15.52 20.21 8.60
N PRO A 75 15.20 19.37 9.60
CA PRO A 75 16.22 18.62 10.34
C PRO A 75 16.97 17.62 9.45
N ASP A 76 18.19 17.26 9.86
CA ASP A 76 18.99 16.23 9.20
C ASP A 76 18.27 14.87 9.20
N TYR A 77 18.49 14.07 8.15
CA TYR A 77 17.82 12.79 7.97
C TYR A 77 18.10 11.82 9.13
N ASN A 78 19.25 11.89 9.81
CA ASN A 78 19.52 11.07 11.00
C ASN A 78 18.64 11.49 12.17
N THR A 79 18.44 12.79 12.40
CA THR A 79 17.52 13.29 13.43
C THR A 79 16.09 12.86 13.15
N LEU A 80 15.65 12.90 11.90
CA LEU A 80 14.32 12.46 11.50
C LEU A 80 14.14 10.95 11.64
N ALA A 81 15.15 10.15 11.27
CA ALA A 81 15.15 8.71 11.47
C ALA A 81 15.12 8.34 12.97
N LEU A 82 15.84 9.05 13.84
CA LEU A 82 15.78 8.88 15.29
C LEU A 82 14.38 9.18 15.84
N ARG A 83 13.75 10.28 15.39
CA ARG A 83 12.35 10.61 15.74
C ARG A 83 11.39 9.50 15.28
N LEU A 84 11.54 9.01 14.05
CA LEU A 84 10.75 7.89 13.53
C LEU A 84 10.93 6.62 14.40
N MET A 85 12.16 6.28 14.77
CA MET A 85 12.44 5.12 15.62
C MET A 85 11.86 5.28 17.04
N SER A 86 11.82 6.51 17.56
CA SER A 86 11.26 6.79 18.89
C SER A 86 9.77 6.44 19.03
N LEU A 87 9.02 6.40 17.91
CA LEU A 87 7.62 5.98 17.87
C LEU A 87 7.39 4.54 18.30
N ILE A 88 8.43 3.72 18.40
CA ILE A 88 8.33 2.36 18.98
C ILE A 88 7.79 2.38 20.42
N SER A 89 7.84 3.51 21.13
CA SER A 89 7.19 3.66 22.44
C SER A 89 5.68 3.39 22.39
N LEU A 90 5.03 3.62 21.25
CA LEU A 90 3.60 3.39 21.03
C LEU A 90 3.26 1.93 20.67
N ILE A 91 4.26 1.04 20.58
CA ILE A 91 4.06 -0.29 20.01
C ILE A 91 3.03 -1.12 20.77
N ASN A 92 2.98 -1.01 22.10
CA ASN A 92 2.06 -1.82 22.92
C ASN A 92 0.61 -1.30 22.91
N GLU A 93 0.41 -0.04 22.53
CA GLU A 93 -0.91 0.62 22.47
C GLU A 93 -1.51 0.60 21.05
N SER A 94 -0.69 0.25 20.05
CA SER A 94 -1.07 0.29 18.65
C SER A 94 -1.66 -1.04 18.17
N PRO A 95 -2.68 -1.02 17.28
CA PRO A 95 -3.16 -2.23 16.61
C PRO A 95 -2.08 -2.78 15.66
N ASP A 96 -2.34 -3.92 15.02
CA ASP A 96 -1.34 -4.55 14.13
C ASP A 96 -1.52 -4.20 12.65
N GLU A 97 -2.68 -3.66 12.24
CA GLU A 97 -3.02 -3.41 10.84
C GLU A 97 -2.26 -2.25 10.18
N LEU A 98 -2.53 -1.99 8.89
CA LEU A 98 -1.71 -1.11 8.07
C LEU A 98 -2.00 0.38 8.32
N LEU A 99 -3.26 0.77 8.50
CA LEU A 99 -3.63 2.19 8.51
C LEU A 99 -3.25 2.89 9.81
N TYR A 100 -3.40 2.23 10.95
CA TYR A 100 -3.17 2.78 12.29
C TYR A 100 -2.15 2.00 13.11
N GLY A 101 -1.77 0.82 12.65
CA GLY A 101 -1.02 -0.14 13.43
C GLY A 101 0.46 -0.30 13.09
N LYS A 102 1.03 -1.32 13.74
CA LYS A 102 2.44 -1.72 13.66
C LYS A 102 2.86 -2.09 12.24
N SER A 103 1.96 -2.65 11.41
CA SER A 103 2.30 -2.96 10.01
C SER A 103 2.52 -1.69 9.19
N GLY A 104 1.74 -0.63 9.45
CA GLY A 104 1.97 0.69 8.85
C GLY A 104 3.26 1.35 9.34
N TYR A 105 3.65 1.11 10.59
CA TYR A 105 4.94 1.56 11.12
C TYR A 105 6.11 0.80 10.47
N LEU A 106 5.97 -0.53 10.34
CA LEU A 106 6.95 -1.38 9.66
C LEU A 106 7.17 -0.92 8.21
N TYR A 107 6.10 -0.55 7.49
CA TYR A 107 6.21 0.07 6.17
C TYR A 107 7.10 1.33 6.20
N ALA A 108 6.87 2.25 7.15
CA ALA A 108 7.65 3.48 7.26
C ALA A 108 9.15 3.22 7.45
N LEU A 109 9.49 2.26 8.32
CA LEU A 109 10.88 1.87 8.59
C LEU A 109 11.57 1.29 7.34
N LEU A 110 10.87 0.40 6.63
CA LEU A 110 11.39 -0.21 5.40
C LEU A 110 11.48 0.81 4.26
N PHE A 111 10.52 1.75 4.18
CA PHE A 111 10.53 2.84 3.20
C PHE A 111 11.77 3.72 3.36
N VAL A 112 12.14 4.09 4.60
CA VAL A 112 13.37 4.85 4.87
C VAL A 112 14.61 4.05 4.47
N ASN A 113 14.71 2.79 4.89
CA ASN A 113 15.85 1.93 4.51
C ASN A 113 15.98 1.71 2.99
N LYS A 114 14.86 1.73 2.25
CA LYS A 114 14.87 1.59 0.80
C LYS A 114 15.40 2.83 0.09
N HIS A 115 15.05 4.03 0.57
CA HIS A 115 15.30 5.29 -0.13
C HIS A 115 16.52 6.08 0.38
N ILE A 116 17.04 5.74 1.55
CA ILE A 116 18.27 6.32 2.09
C ILE A 116 19.39 5.27 1.95
N SER A 117 20.39 5.55 1.11
CA SER A 117 21.48 4.60 0.83
C SER A 117 22.52 4.48 1.96
N VAL A 118 22.30 5.16 3.09
CA VAL A 118 23.13 5.03 4.29
C VAL A 118 22.84 3.69 4.95
N LYS A 119 23.87 2.85 5.06
CA LYS A 119 23.79 1.56 5.72
C LYS A 119 23.29 1.74 7.16
N GLU A 120 22.33 0.91 7.56
CA GLU A 120 21.79 0.86 8.93
C GLU A 120 21.13 2.15 9.43
N ILE A 121 20.61 3.01 8.55
CA ILE A 121 19.82 4.19 8.95
C ILE A 121 18.66 3.81 9.89
N ILE A 122 17.94 2.73 9.58
CA ILE A 122 17.11 2.00 10.54
C ILE A 122 17.77 0.65 10.83
N PRO A 123 18.28 0.43 12.06
CA PRO A 123 18.93 -0.80 12.45
C PRO A 123 18.02 -2.04 12.37
N ALA A 124 18.59 -3.18 11.97
CA ALA A 124 17.85 -4.44 11.81
C ALA A 124 17.16 -4.91 13.10
N ASN A 125 17.80 -4.73 14.26
CA ASN A 125 17.23 -5.08 15.56
C ASN A 125 15.95 -4.27 15.88
N HIS A 126 15.83 -3.03 15.37
CA HIS A 126 14.63 -2.22 15.53
C HIS A 126 13.47 -2.79 14.71
N ILE A 127 13.74 -3.17 13.46
CA ILE A 127 12.77 -3.82 12.57
C ILE A 127 12.31 -5.16 13.16
N ILE A 128 13.24 -5.98 13.65
CA ILE A 128 12.94 -7.28 14.27
C ILE A 128 12.01 -7.12 15.47
N LYS A 129 12.23 -6.12 16.34
CA LYS A 129 11.33 -5.87 17.49
C LYS A 129 9.89 -5.59 17.06
N VAL A 130 9.69 -4.85 15.97
CA VAL A 130 8.35 -4.56 15.43
C VAL A 130 7.70 -5.84 14.89
N ILE A 131 8.44 -6.62 14.11
CA ILE A 131 7.98 -7.90 13.56
C ILE A 131 7.59 -8.87 14.68
N ASP A 132 8.44 -9.03 15.70
CA ASP A 132 8.20 -9.94 16.81
C ASP A 132 6.94 -9.55 17.58
N SER A 133 6.69 -8.24 17.76
CA SER A 133 5.45 -7.75 18.37
C SER A 133 4.21 -8.12 17.55
N ILE A 134 4.26 -7.97 16.22
CA ILE A 134 3.16 -8.33 15.31
C ILE A 134 2.89 -9.84 15.36
N LEU A 135 3.95 -10.66 15.28
CA LEU A 135 3.84 -12.13 15.31
C LEU A 135 3.33 -12.61 16.66
N MET A 136 3.83 -12.06 17.77
CA MET A 136 3.39 -12.42 19.12
C MET A 136 1.91 -12.10 19.31
N ALA A 137 1.47 -10.89 18.94
CA ALA A 137 0.06 -10.51 19.00
C ALA A 137 -0.82 -11.48 18.18
N GLY A 138 -0.37 -11.83 16.97
CA GLY A 138 -1.07 -12.76 16.09
C GLY A 138 -1.23 -14.17 16.66
N LYS A 139 -0.16 -14.71 17.29
CA LYS A 139 -0.18 -16.02 17.95
C LYS A 139 -1.10 -16.01 19.17
N CYS A 140 -0.96 -14.99 20.03
CA CYS A 140 -1.75 -14.87 21.25
C CYS A 140 -3.25 -14.78 20.94
N TYR A 141 -3.64 -13.95 19.97
CA TYR A 141 -5.04 -13.78 19.62
C TYR A 141 -5.63 -15.04 18.93
N SER A 142 -4.85 -15.71 18.07
CA SER A 142 -5.24 -17.01 17.50
C SER A 142 -5.53 -18.06 18.59
N ILE A 143 -4.63 -18.21 19.57
CA ILE A 143 -4.80 -19.15 20.69
C ILE A 143 -6.03 -18.78 21.52
N ALA A 144 -6.17 -17.51 21.91
CA ALA A 144 -7.27 -17.02 22.73
C ALA A 144 -8.65 -17.26 22.08
N THR A 145 -8.71 -17.16 20.75
CA THR A 145 -9.93 -17.38 19.97
C THR A 145 -10.12 -18.82 19.48
N LYS A 146 -9.18 -19.73 19.80
CA LYS A 146 -9.16 -21.12 19.33
C LYS A 146 -9.28 -21.22 17.80
N SER A 147 -8.61 -20.30 17.10
CA SER A 147 -8.66 -20.23 15.65
C SER A 147 -7.95 -21.41 14.99
N LYS A 148 -8.42 -21.79 13.79
CA LYS A 148 -7.71 -22.76 12.93
C LYS A 148 -6.47 -22.14 12.25
N SER A 149 -6.41 -20.81 12.15
CA SER A 149 -5.25 -20.10 11.60
C SER A 149 -4.19 -19.89 12.68
N PRO A 150 -2.90 -20.21 12.46
CA PRO A 150 -1.87 -20.03 13.49
C PRO A 150 -1.62 -18.57 13.91
N LEU A 151 -1.92 -17.62 13.02
CA LEU A 151 -1.93 -16.19 13.32
C LEU A 151 -3.32 -15.62 13.01
N LEU A 152 -3.77 -14.73 13.88
CA LEU A 152 -5.03 -14.01 13.73
C LEU A 152 -4.90 -12.63 14.36
N TRP A 153 -5.46 -11.59 13.75
CA TRP A 153 -5.45 -10.24 14.31
C TRP A 153 -6.85 -9.64 14.24
N ASN A 154 -7.15 -8.73 15.16
CA ASN A 154 -8.38 -7.97 15.15
C ASN A 154 -8.11 -6.46 15.16
N TRP A 155 -9.08 -5.72 14.64
CA TRP A 155 -9.17 -4.28 14.78
C TRP A 155 -10.64 -3.93 14.95
N HIS A 156 -10.98 -3.09 15.94
CA HIS A 156 -12.37 -2.77 16.32
C HIS A 156 -13.26 -4.03 16.41
N ASP A 157 -12.80 -5.01 17.19
CA ASP A 157 -13.50 -6.28 17.49
C ASP A 157 -13.81 -7.16 16.27
N LYS A 158 -13.17 -6.91 15.12
CA LYS A 158 -13.35 -7.69 13.90
C LYS A 158 -12.03 -8.20 13.37
N VAL A 159 -12.04 -9.44 12.90
CA VAL A 159 -10.92 -10.04 12.15
C VAL A 159 -11.09 -9.66 10.68
N TYR A 160 -10.52 -8.52 10.28
CA TYR A 160 -10.56 -8.08 8.90
C TYR A 160 -9.62 -8.90 8.01
N PHE A 161 -9.99 -9.08 6.75
CA PHE A 161 -9.18 -9.84 5.79
C PHE A 161 -8.41 -8.98 4.79
N GLY A 162 -8.93 -7.80 4.44
CA GLY A 162 -8.36 -6.94 3.39
C GLY A 162 -7.04 -6.26 3.74
N ALA A 163 -6.52 -5.44 2.80
CA ALA A 163 -5.19 -4.87 2.89
C ALA A 163 -5.06 -3.70 3.89
N ALA A 164 -6.13 -2.93 4.09
CA ALA A 164 -6.09 -1.76 4.97
C ALA A 164 -6.06 -2.16 6.45
N HIS A 165 -7.10 -2.88 6.90
CA HIS A 165 -7.32 -3.16 8.31
C HIS A 165 -7.08 -4.62 8.71
N GLY A 166 -6.65 -5.46 7.77
CA GLY A 166 -6.79 -6.90 7.89
C GLY A 166 -5.54 -7.70 7.63
N MET A 167 -5.75 -9.01 7.66
CA MET A 167 -4.69 -10.01 7.55
C MET A 167 -3.89 -9.88 6.26
N ALA A 168 -4.50 -9.50 5.13
CA ALA A 168 -3.77 -9.38 3.88
C ALA A 168 -2.67 -8.30 3.96
N GLY A 169 -2.98 -7.15 4.57
CA GLY A 169 -2.01 -6.07 4.74
C GLY A 169 -0.87 -6.45 5.68
N ILE A 170 -1.22 -7.07 6.81
CA ILE A 170 -0.25 -7.53 7.82
C ILE A 170 0.70 -8.57 7.22
N LEU A 171 0.15 -9.61 6.59
CA LEU A 171 0.95 -10.68 5.99
C LEU A 171 1.80 -10.16 4.84
N TYR A 172 1.29 -9.23 4.04
CA TYR A 172 2.06 -8.61 2.96
C TYR A 172 3.27 -7.84 3.52
N MET A 173 3.08 -7.04 4.57
CA MET A 173 4.18 -6.34 5.24
C MET A 173 5.20 -7.29 5.87
N LEU A 174 4.76 -8.36 6.51
CA LEU A 174 5.66 -9.40 7.03
C LEU A 174 6.48 -10.06 5.91
N LEU A 175 5.88 -10.35 4.76
CA LEU A 175 6.59 -10.92 3.61
C LEU A 175 7.53 -9.93 2.91
N GLN A 176 7.20 -8.63 2.91
CA GLN A 176 8.12 -7.57 2.49
C GLN A 176 9.36 -7.56 3.41
N ALA A 177 9.15 -7.75 4.72
CA ALA A 177 10.22 -7.80 5.72
C ALA A 177 10.85 -9.20 5.92
N ARG A 178 10.59 -10.18 5.04
CA ARG A 178 10.95 -11.60 5.27
C ARG A 178 12.43 -11.87 5.57
N SER A 179 13.35 -11.01 5.10
CA SER A 179 14.78 -11.13 5.39
C SER A 179 15.12 -10.95 6.88
N TYR A 180 14.22 -10.33 7.65
CA TYR A 180 14.34 -10.12 9.08
C TYR A 180 13.60 -11.20 9.90
N ILE A 181 12.93 -12.15 9.25
CA ILE A 181 12.08 -13.15 9.92
C ILE A 181 12.78 -14.51 9.92
N ASN A 182 12.78 -15.18 11.07
CA ASN A 182 13.28 -16.55 11.17
C ASN A 182 12.48 -17.47 10.22
N ILE A 183 13.19 -18.30 9.46
CA ILE A 183 12.57 -19.22 8.51
C ILE A 183 11.54 -20.17 9.13
N LYS A 184 11.70 -20.51 10.42
CA LYS A 184 10.74 -21.32 11.18
C LYS A 184 9.43 -20.56 11.41
N GLU A 185 9.48 -19.25 11.64
CA GLU A 185 8.29 -18.42 11.78
C GLU A 185 7.50 -18.34 10.48
N ILE A 186 8.21 -18.19 9.36
CA ILE A 186 7.60 -18.19 8.02
C ILE A 186 6.91 -19.52 7.76
N ARG A 187 7.60 -20.64 7.98
CA ARG A 187 7.09 -22.00 7.70
C ARG A 187 5.93 -22.39 8.61
N ASN A 188 6.04 -22.11 9.91
CA ASN A 188 5.11 -22.66 10.91
C ASN A 188 3.89 -21.76 11.15
N TYR A 189 4.02 -20.45 10.91
CA TYR A 189 2.97 -19.48 11.24
C TYR A 189 2.49 -18.69 10.02
N ILE A 190 3.39 -18.01 9.30
CA ILE A 190 2.99 -17.11 8.20
C ILE A 190 2.38 -17.89 7.03
N LYS A 191 3.05 -18.95 6.53
CA LYS A 191 2.53 -19.72 5.40
C LYS A 191 1.18 -20.40 5.71
N PRO A 192 1.01 -21.14 6.82
CA PRO A 192 -0.28 -21.78 7.06
C PRO A 192 -1.41 -20.77 7.29
N THR A 193 -1.08 -19.59 7.85
CA THR A 193 -2.02 -18.45 7.93
C THR A 193 -2.40 -17.93 6.54
N LEU A 194 -1.44 -17.78 5.62
CA LEU A 194 -1.72 -17.42 4.22
C LEU A 194 -2.64 -18.45 3.57
N ASP A 195 -2.35 -19.73 3.72
CA ASP A 195 -3.18 -20.81 3.14
C ASP A 195 -4.60 -20.79 3.68
N TRP A 196 -4.73 -20.61 5.00
CA TRP A 196 -6.03 -20.46 5.65
C TRP A 196 -6.79 -19.26 5.10
N LEU A 197 -6.12 -18.11 4.96
CA LEU A 197 -6.73 -16.87 4.47
C LEU A 197 -7.17 -17.01 3.00
N MET A 198 -6.36 -17.64 2.15
CA MET A 198 -6.73 -17.90 0.75
C MET A 198 -7.97 -18.80 0.63
N ASN A 199 -8.23 -19.66 1.61
CA ASN A 199 -9.42 -20.51 1.63
C ASN A 199 -10.68 -19.80 2.14
N GLN A 200 -10.60 -18.52 2.52
CA GLN A 200 -11.77 -17.73 2.94
C GLN A 200 -12.53 -17.06 1.77
N ARG A 201 -12.12 -17.32 0.52
CA ARG A 201 -12.74 -16.73 -0.67
C ARG A 201 -14.20 -17.16 -0.85
N PHE A 202 -14.99 -16.28 -1.45
CA PHE A 202 -16.27 -16.62 -2.04
C PHE A 202 -16.08 -17.46 -3.31
N GLN A 203 -17.17 -18.10 -3.75
CA GLN A 203 -17.19 -18.85 -5.01
C GLN A 203 -16.83 -17.99 -6.24
N SER A 204 -17.09 -16.68 -6.18
CA SER A 204 -16.70 -15.73 -7.22
C SER A 204 -15.18 -15.52 -7.36
N GLY A 205 -14.40 -15.96 -6.37
CA GLY A 205 -12.97 -15.64 -6.23
C GLY A 205 -12.69 -14.36 -5.41
N ASN A 206 -13.72 -13.58 -5.06
CA ASN A 206 -13.56 -12.42 -4.17
C ASN A 206 -13.39 -12.83 -2.70
N PHE A 207 -13.06 -11.88 -1.83
CA PHE A 207 -12.87 -12.09 -0.39
C PHE A 207 -13.91 -11.34 0.45
N PRO A 208 -14.38 -11.93 1.57
CA PRO A 208 -15.18 -11.22 2.54
C PRO A 208 -14.39 -10.10 3.22
N SER A 209 -15.09 -9.10 3.74
CA SER A 209 -14.47 -7.98 4.46
C SER A 209 -13.74 -8.43 5.73
N SER A 210 -14.32 -9.40 6.44
CA SER A 210 -13.88 -9.91 7.73
C SER A 210 -14.42 -11.33 7.95
N LEU A 211 -13.82 -12.06 8.90
CA LEU A 211 -14.29 -13.37 9.32
C LEU A 211 -15.75 -13.30 9.77
N GLY A 212 -16.60 -14.21 9.25
CA GLY A 212 -18.03 -14.28 9.59
C GLY A 212 -18.86 -13.10 9.09
N SER A 213 -18.34 -12.26 8.19
CA SER A 213 -19.08 -11.12 7.64
C SER A 213 -20.37 -11.55 6.91
N THR A 214 -21.48 -10.91 7.25
CA THR A 214 -22.79 -11.12 6.60
C THR A 214 -23.08 -10.10 5.48
N SER A 215 -22.16 -9.15 5.24
CA SER A 215 -22.30 -8.11 4.22
C SER A 215 -22.39 -8.66 2.78
N GLY A 216 -21.96 -9.91 2.60
CA GLY A 216 -21.96 -10.62 1.32
C GLY A 216 -20.80 -10.22 0.40
N ASP A 217 -20.80 -10.82 -0.78
CA ASP A 217 -19.78 -10.62 -1.81
C ASP A 217 -20.04 -9.33 -2.60
N LYS A 218 -19.66 -8.20 -2.02
CA LYS A 218 -19.94 -6.86 -2.61
C LYS A 218 -18.71 -6.00 -2.81
N LEU A 219 -17.77 -6.02 -1.86
CA LEU A 219 -16.64 -5.09 -1.85
C LEU A 219 -15.53 -5.60 -2.79
N VAL A 220 -15.21 -4.81 -3.80
CA VAL A 220 -14.09 -5.01 -4.73
C VAL A 220 -13.21 -3.76 -4.65
N GLN A 221 -12.51 -3.64 -3.52
CA GLN A 221 -11.74 -2.46 -3.13
C GLN A 221 -10.38 -2.90 -2.59
N TRP A 222 -9.35 -2.04 -2.68
CA TRP A 222 -8.05 -2.35 -2.08
C TRP A 222 -8.16 -2.60 -0.57
N CYS A 223 -8.91 -1.75 0.14
CA CYS A 223 -9.10 -1.91 1.58
C CYS A 223 -9.82 -3.21 1.96
N HIS A 224 -10.80 -3.64 1.15
CA HIS A 224 -11.61 -4.85 1.37
C HIS A 224 -12.03 -5.51 0.04
N GLY A 225 -11.53 -6.72 -0.19
CA GLY A 225 -11.84 -7.54 -1.37
C GLY A 225 -10.63 -7.86 -2.22
N ALA A 226 -10.86 -8.51 -3.35
CA ALA A 226 -9.86 -9.06 -4.26
C ALA A 226 -8.70 -8.11 -4.62
N PRO A 227 -8.90 -6.80 -4.89
CA PRO A 227 -7.78 -5.92 -5.26
C PRO A 227 -6.66 -5.90 -4.20
N GLY A 228 -6.99 -5.89 -2.91
CA GLY A 228 -6.00 -5.88 -1.82
C GLY A 228 -5.20 -7.17 -1.66
N PHE A 229 -5.61 -8.26 -2.32
CA PHE A 229 -4.95 -9.57 -2.23
C PHE A 229 -3.94 -9.82 -3.36
N VAL A 230 -4.02 -9.08 -4.47
CA VAL A 230 -3.19 -9.33 -5.66
C VAL A 230 -1.70 -9.21 -5.32
N ALA A 231 -1.29 -8.10 -4.72
CA ALA A 231 0.11 -7.87 -4.32
C ALA A 231 0.61 -8.95 -3.34
N LEU A 232 -0.25 -9.36 -2.40
CA LEU A 232 0.07 -10.41 -1.43
C LEU A 232 0.30 -11.76 -2.11
N CYS A 233 -0.61 -12.17 -2.99
CA CYS A 233 -0.52 -13.43 -3.70
C CYS A 233 0.70 -13.48 -4.63
N ILE A 234 1.00 -12.39 -5.34
CA ILE A 234 2.20 -12.28 -6.18
C ILE A 234 3.46 -12.36 -5.32
N LEU A 235 3.50 -11.63 -4.20
CA LEU A 235 4.66 -11.68 -3.30
C LEU A 235 4.85 -13.08 -2.73
N ALA A 236 3.78 -13.73 -2.28
CA ALA A 236 3.82 -15.11 -1.78
C ALA A 236 4.30 -16.11 -2.84
N HIS A 237 3.90 -15.93 -4.12
CA HIS A 237 4.42 -16.71 -5.25
C HIS A 237 5.93 -16.51 -5.43
N HIS A 238 6.42 -15.27 -5.35
CA HIS A 238 7.84 -14.95 -5.53
C HIS A 238 8.73 -15.26 -4.33
N VAL A 239 8.17 -15.59 -3.17
CA VAL A 239 8.98 -16.02 -2.01
C VAL A 239 9.56 -17.41 -2.30
N LYS A 240 10.70 -17.41 -3.00
CA LYS A 240 11.55 -18.58 -3.30
C LYS A 240 12.28 -19.08 -2.05
N ILE A 241 11.53 -19.38 -1.00
CA ILE A 241 12.01 -20.30 0.02
C ILE A 241 11.70 -21.68 -0.55
N ARG A 242 12.68 -22.27 -1.24
CA ARG A 242 12.65 -23.50 -2.07
C ARG A 242 11.90 -24.74 -1.51
N ILE A 243 11.34 -24.70 -0.30
CA ILE A 243 10.68 -25.81 0.39
C ILE A 243 9.40 -25.36 1.12
N VAL A 244 8.95 -24.11 0.94
CA VAL A 244 7.85 -23.55 1.76
C VAL A 244 6.64 -23.22 0.91
N PHE A 245 6.71 -22.40 -0.13
CA PHE A 245 5.51 -22.01 -0.86
C PHE A 245 5.26 -22.89 -2.09
N ASP A 246 4.02 -23.36 -2.27
CA ASP A 246 3.55 -23.90 -3.54
C ASP A 246 3.39 -22.70 -4.47
N GLU A 247 4.31 -22.57 -5.42
CA GLU A 247 4.49 -21.37 -6.22
C GLU A 247 3.24 -21.14 -7.10
N GLU A 248 2.72 -22.17 -7.76
CA GLU A 248 1.65 -21.97 -8.75
C GLU A 248 0.31 -21.54 -8.15
N LYS A 249 -0.02 -22.02 -6.94
CA LYS A 249 -1.34 -21.74 -6.35
C LYS A 249 -1.59 -20.25 -6.10
N TYR A 250 -0.60 -19.51 -5.59
CA TYR A 250 -0.81 -18.10 -5.25
C TYR A 250 -0.89 -17.24 -6.50
N MET A 251 -0.11 -17.55 -7.54
CA MET A 251 -0.21 -16.85 -8.82
C MET A 251 -1.60 -17.07 -9.45
N LYS A 252 -2.12 -18.30 -9.43
CA LYS A 252 -3.48 -18.60 -9.91
C LYS A 252 -4.55 -17.79 -9.16
N ILE A 253 -4.39 -17.64 -7.84
CA ILE A 253 -5.28 -16.82 -7.02
C ILE A 253 -5.17 -15.34 -7.39
N ALA A 254 -3.95 -14.82 -7.59
CA ALA A 254 -3.75 -13.44 -8.01
C ALA A 254 -4.47 -13.15 -9.34
N GLN A 255 -4.39 -14.07 -10.29
CA GLN A 255 -5.08 -13.97 -11.58
C GLN A 255 -6.60 -14.00 -11.41
N GLN A 256 -7.14 -14.89 -10.57
CA GLN A 256 -8.57 -14.91 -10.22
C GLN A 256 -9.03 -13.60 -9.58
N CYS A 257 -8.24 -13.01 -8.68
CA CYS A 257 -8.50 -11.68 -8.16
C CYS A 257 -8.56 -10.65 -9.29
N GLY A 258 -7.61 -10.69 -10.23
CA GLY A 258 -7.62 -9.84 -11.42
C GLY A 258 -8.90 -9.98 -12.26
N ASP A 259 -9.42 -11.19 -12.41
CA ASP A 259 -10.68 -11.41 -13.13
C ASP A 259 -11.90 -10.84 -12.37
N VAL A 260 -11.92 -10.95 -11.04
CA VAL A 260 -12.93 -10.28 -10.20
C VAL A 260 -12.85 -8.76 -10.38
N VAL A 261 -11.64 -8.18 -10.35
CA VAL A 261 -11.44 -6.74 -10.57
C VAL A 261 -11.90 -6.34 -11.96
N TRP A 262 -11.64 -7.15 -12.99
CA TRP A 262 -12.05 -6.84 -14.36
C TRP A 262 -13.58 -6.80 -14.50
N GLN A 263 -14.27 -7.76 -13.89
CA GLN A 263 -15.73 -7.84 -14.00
C GLN A 263 -16.47 -6.82 -13.13
N ARG A 264 -15.88 -6.42 -11.99
CA ARG A 264 -16.62 -5.72 -10.91
C ARG A 264 -15.87 -4.53 -10.28
N GLY A 265 -14.68 -4.21 -10.78
CA GLY A 265 -13.76 -3.24 -10.18
C GLY A 265 -13.99 -1.79 -10.58
N LEU A 266 -14.88 -1.51 -11.55
CA LEU A 266 -15.36 -0.16 -11.82
C LEU A 266 -16.33 0.28 -10.71
N SER A 267 -15.76 0.73 -9.59
CA SER A 267 -16.47 1.06 -8.35
C SER A 267 -17.37 2.28 -8.52
N THR A 268 -18.64 2.14 -8.12
CA THR A 268 -19.57 3.28 -8.01
C THR A 268 -19.24 4.22 -6.85
N LYS A 269 -18.33 3.82 -5.94
CA LYS A 269 -17.79 4.71 -4.89
C LYS A 269 -16.82 5.77 -5.43
N GLY A 270 -16.57 5.78 -6.74
CA GLY A 270 -15.71 6.77 -7.38
C GLY A 270 -14.32 6.24 -7.70
N TYR A 271 -13.37 7.17 -7.79
CA TYR A 271 -12.09 6.93 -8.45
C TYR A 271 -10.90 6.88 -7.49
N SER A 272 -11.15 6.80 -6.19
CA SER A 272 -10.12 6.83 -5.15
C SER A 272 -9.15 5.63 -5.17
N ILE A 273 -8.01 5.78 -4.50
CA ILE A 273 -7.01 4.71 -4.34
C ILE A 273 -7.47 3.66 -3.32
N CYS A 274 -8.13 4.08 -2.24
CA CYS A 274 -8.50 3.15 -1.16
C CYS A 274 -9.61 2.16 -1.59
N HIS A 275 -10.62 2.66 -2.31
CA HIS A 275 -11.84 1.92 -2.62
C HIS A 275 -12.52 2.36 -3.93
N GLY A 276 -11.75 2.91 -4.86
CA GLY A 276 -12.21 3.35 -6.16
C GLY A 276 -11.44 2.71 -7.31
N VAL A 277 -11.75 3.19 -8.52
CA VAL A 277 -11.22 2.64 -9.77
C VAL A 277 -9.70 2.76 -9.86
N SER A 278 -9.09 3.86 -9.40
CA SER A 278 -7.64 4.03 -9.49
C SER A 278 -6.89 3.00 -8.66
N GLY A 279 -7.32 2.75 -7.43
CA GLY A 279 -6.74 1.70 -6.58
C GLY A 279 -6.87 0.31 -7.17
N ASN A 280 -8.00 0.04 -7.81
CA ASN A 280 -8.26 -1.24 -8.47
C ASN A 280 -7.38 -1.44 -9.71
N ALA A 281 -7.00 -0.38 -10.43
CA ALA A 281 -6.10 -0.47 -11.58
C ALA A 281 -4.74 -1.07 -11.23
N TYR A 282 -4.23 -0.82 -10.02
CA TYR A 282 -2.97 -1.38 -9.54
C TYR A 282 -2.95 -2.91 -9.49
N ALA A 283 -4.11 -3.57 -9.35
CA ALA A 283 -4.19 -5.03 -9.46
C ALA A 283 -3.68 -5.50 -10.83
N PHE A 284 -4.03 -4.78 -11.89
CA PHE A 284 -3.59 -5.11 -13.25
C PHE A 284 -2.14 -4.72 -13.51
N LEU A 285 -1.69 -3.57 -12.99
CA LEU A 285 -0.28 -3.19 -13.08
C LEU A 285 0.61 -4.24 -12.42
N GLN A 286 0.26 -4.69 -11.22
CA GLN A 286 1.01 -5.73 -10.50
C GLN A 286 0.99 -7.08 -11.22
N LEU A 287 -0.16 -7.49 -11.78
CA LEU A 287 -0.25 -8.71 -12.58
C LEU A 287 0.56 -8.61 -13.88
N TYR A 288 0.56 -7.45 -14.53
CA TYR A 288 1.39 -7.21 -15.71
C TYR A 288 2.87 -7.30 -15.35
N GLN A 289 3.32 -6.60 -14.31
CA GLN A 289 4.71 -6.66 -13.83
C GLN A 289 5.15 -8.09 -13.50
N ALA A 290 4.25 -8.91 -12.93
CA ALA A 290 4.58 -10.27 -12.52
C ALA A 290 4.56 -11.29 -13.68
N THR A 291 3.77 -11.05 -14.74
CA THR A 291 3.51 -12.05 -15.79
C THR A 291 3.95 -11.63 -17.18
N MET A 292 4.19 -10.33 -17.38
CA MET A 292 4.43 -9.68 -18.68
C MET A 292 3.35 -9.92 -19.72
N LYS A 293 2.13 -10.35 -19.32
CA LYS A 293 1.03 -10.57 -20.25
C LYS A 293 0.37 -9.26 -20.65
N PRO A 294 0.35 -8.88 -21.94
CA PRO A 294 -0.22 -7.62 -22.41
C PRO A 294 -1.69 -7.39 -22.02
N GLU A 295 -2.45 -8.47 -21.78
CA GLU A 295 -3.85 -8.39 -21.35
C GLU A 295 -4.02 -7.56 -20.06
N TYR A 296 -3.10 -7.69 -19.10
CA TYR A 296 -3.21 -6.96 -17.84
C TYR A 296 -2.85 -5.48 -18.04
N LEU A 297 -1.86 -5.17 -18.87
CA LEU A 297 -1.56 -3.79 -19.21
C LEU A 297 -2.76 -3.12 -19.91
N HIS A 298 -3.41 -3.82 -20.84
CA HIS A 298 -4.62 -3.33 -21.49
C HIS A 298 -5.74 -3.04 -20.47
N ARG A 299 -5.99 -3.96 -19.52
CA ARG A 299 -6.99 -3.74 -18.46
C ARG A 299 -6.64 -2.54 -17.56
N ALA A 300 -5.37 -2.34 -17.23
CA ALA A 300 -4.91 -1.15 -16.50
C ALA A 300 -5.20 0.13 -17.27
N CYS A 301 -4.93 0.17 -18.58
CA CYS A 301 -5.24 1.30 -19.46
C CYS A 301 -6.73 1.61 -19.50
N CYS A 302 -7.60 0.60 -19.61
CA CYS A 302 -9.05 0.80 -19.58
C CYS A 302 -9.53 1.41 -18.25
N PHE A 303 -8.94 1.01 -17.12
CA PHE A 303 -9.25 1.58 -15.82
C PHE A 303 -8.73 3.03 -15.68
N MET A 304 -7.55 3.31 -16.22
CA MET A 304 -7.02 4.68 -16.26
C MET A 304 -7.87 5.58 -17.16
N GLU A 305 -8.30 5.10 -18.33
CA GLU A 305 -9.23 5.82 -19.21
C GLU A 305 -10.53 6.16 -18.46
N TRP A 306 -11.09 5.20 -17.73
CA TRP A 306 -12.29 5.43 -16.91
C TRP A 306 -12.07 6.53 -15.87
N CYS A 307 -10.91 6.54 -15.20
CA CYS A 307 -10.52 7.59 -14.26
C CYS A 307 -10.34 8.96 -14.93
N ALA A 308 -9.79 9.00 -16.15
CA ALA A 308 -9.50 10.24 -16.89
C ALA A 308 -10.77 10.88 -17.47
N VAL A 309 -11.67 10.07 -18.06
CA VAL A 309 -12.93 10.58 -18.63
C VAL A 309 -13.88 11.04 -17.53
N ALA A 310 -13.85 10.37 -16.36
CA ALA A 310 -14.63 10.74 -15.17
C ALA A 310 -16.09 11.09 -15.51
N ARG A 311 -16.79 10.18 -16.20
CA ARG A 311 -18.14 10.43 -16.75
C ARG A 311 -19.12 10.90 -15.68
N LEU A 312 -20.03 11.79 -16.05
CA LEU A 312 -21.10 12.24 -15.17
C LEU A 312 -21.96 11.05 -14.73
N GLY A 313 -22.23 10.96 -13.42
CA GLY A 313 -23.09 9.92 -12.84
C GLY A 313 -22.41 8.58 -12.52
N THR A 314 -21.10 8.42 -12.74
CA THR A 314 -20.39 7.17 -12.40
C THR A 314 -19.72 7.19 -11.02
N GLU A 315 -19.55 8.36 -10.41
CA GLU A 315 -19.16 8.51 -9.00
C GLU A 315 -20.39 8.88 -8.17
N LEU A 316 -20.92 7.91 -7.42
CA LEU A 316 -22.14 8.06 -6.62
C LEU A 316 -21.88 8.55 -5.20
N HIS A 317 -20.61 8.56 -4.80
CA HIS A 317 -20.18 8.95 -3.46
C HIS A 317 -19.01 9.91 -3.59
N HIS A 318 -19.21 11.15 -3.18
CA HIS A 318 -18.12 12.12 -3.14
C HIS A 318 -17.16 11.78 -2.01
N PRO A 319 -15.84 11.91 -2.23
CA PRO A 319 -14.85 11.65 -1.20
C PRO A 319 -14.93 12.67 -0.06
N ASP A 320 -14.78 12.21 1.18
CA ASP A 320 -14.76 13.07 2.37
C ASP A 320 -13.59 14.07 2.31
N ARG A 321 -12.47 13.66 1.71
CA ARG A 321 -11.30 14.50 1.44
C ARG A 321 -10.98 14.56 -0.06
N PRO A 322 -11.63 15.45 -0.84
CA PRO A 322 -11.54 15.48 -2.30
C PRO A 322 -10.15 15.72 -2.89
N ALA A 323 -9.23 16.32 -2.14
CA ALA A 323 -7.85 16.56 -2.56
C ALA A 323 -6.85 15.55 -1.95
N SER A 324 -7.30 14.52 -1.24
CA SER A 324 -6.39 13.57 -0.59
C SER A 324 -5.85 12.51 -1.56
N LEU A 325 -4.74 11.86 -1.18
CA LEU A 325 -4.14 10.75 -1.92
C LEU A 325 -5.04 9.50 -1.94
N PHE A 326 -5.63 9.13 -0.80
CA PHE A 326 -6.33 7.84 -0.67
C PHE A 326 -7.82 7.89 -1.02
N GLU A 327 -8.45 9.07 -0.95
CA GLU A 327 -9.88 9.25 -1.25
C GLU A 327 -10.10 10.17 -2.45
N GLY A 328 -9.21 11.14 -2.67
CA GLY A 328 -9.44 12.27 -3.56
C GLY A 328 -8.78 12.18 -4.93
N LEU A 329 -8.72 13.34 -5.58
CA LEU A 329 -8.16 13.57 -6.91
C LEU A 329 -6.66 13.20 -6.98
N ILE A 330 -5.88 13.46 -5.93
CA ILE A 330 -4.44 13.20 -5.95
C ILE A 330 -4.13 11.72 -6.18
N GLY A 331 -4.96 10.81 -5.66
CA GLY A 331 -4.82 9.38 -5.95
C GLY A 331 -4.96 9.02 -7.42
N ARG A 332 -5.87 9.69 -8.15
CA ARG A 332 -6.02 9.50 -9.59
C ARG A 332 -4.81 10.02 -10.36
N LEU A 333 -4.32 11.19 -9.99
CA LEU A 333 -3.14 11.79 -10.60
C LEU A 333 -1.90 10.93 -10.34
N TYR A 334 -1.78 10.37 -9.13
CA TYR A 334 -0.71 9.45 -8.78
C TYR A 334 -0.72 8.21 -9.69
N LEU A 335 -1.90 7.60 -9.92
CA LEU A 335 -2.01 6.50 -10.88
C LEU A 335 -1.62 6.93 -12.30
N ALA A 336 -2.06 8.11 -12.74
CA ALA A 336 -1.75 8.60 -14.09
C ALA A 336 -0.25 8.74 -14.32
N GLU A 337 0.49 9.26 -13.34
CA GLU A 337 1.95 9.34 -13.37
C GLU A 337 2.58 7.95 -13.45
N GLU A 338 2.10 7.03 -12.63
CA GLU A 338 2.64 5.67 -12.56
C GLU A 338 2.38 4.86 -13.84
N MET A 339 1.32 5.18 -14.57
CA MET A 339 1.04 4.60 -15.90
C MET A 339 2.07 5.01 -16.95
N SER A 340 2.83 6.09 -16.75
CA SER A 340 3.97 6.45 -17.61
C SER A 340 5.18 5.53 -17.39
N HIS A 341 5.26 4.87 -16.23
CA HIS A 341 6.38 4.02 -15.80
C HIS A 341 5.88 2.66 -15.27
N VAL A 342 5.08 1.95 -16.08
CA VAL A 342 4.32 0.75 -15.66
C VAL A 342 5.14 -0.36 -15.00
N LEU A 343 6.41 -0.54 -15.36
CA LEU A 343 7.27 -1.59 -14.76
C LEU A 343 7.78 -1.20 -13.36
N GLU A 344 7.83 0.10 -13.07
CA GLU A 344 8.31 0.66 -11.82
C GLU A 344 7.16 0.99 -10.86
N ALA A 345 5.94 1.13 -11.37
CA ALA A 345 4.74 1.49 -10.62
C ALA A 345 4.57 0.69 -9.31
N LYS A 346 4.25 1.41 -8.23
CA LYS A 346 3.99 0.90 -6.87
C LYS A 346 2.69 1.49 -6.34
N PHE A 347 1.85 0.62 -5.75
CA PHE A 347 0.70 1.10 -4.99
C PHE A 347 1.21 1.97 -3.83
N PRO A 348 0.78 3.25 -3.74
CA PRO A 348 1.39 4.21 -2.82
C PRO A 348 1.21 3.79 -1.37
N ALA A 349 2.23 4.00 -0.55
CA ALA A 349 2.20 3.71 0.89
C ALA A 349 1.85 2.25 1.26
N PHE A 350 2.07 1.31 0.33
CA PHE A 350 1.86 -0.12 0.54
C PHE A 350 2.95 -0.95 -0.11
N THR A 351 3.17 -0.81 -1.43
CA THR A 351 4.23 -1.53 -2.13
C THR A 351 5.54 -0.77 -2.00
N LEU A 352 6.60 -1.46 -1.51
CA LEU A 352 7.91 -0.86 -1.33
C LEU A 352 8.67 -0.70 -2.64
#